data_AF-A0A433T286-F1
#
_entry.id   AF-A0A433T286-F1
#
_cell.length_a   1.000
_cell.length_b   1.000
_cell.length_c   1.000
_cell.angle_alpha   90.00
_cell.angle_beta   90.00
_cell.angle_gamma   90.00
#
_symmetry.space_group_name_H-M   'P 1'
#
loop_
_entity.id
_entity.type
_entity.pdbx_description
1 polymer ?
#
loop_
_entity_poly.entity_id
_entity_poly.type
_entity_poly.pdbx_seq_one_letter_code
_entity_poly.pdbx_strand_id
1 'polypeptide(L)'
;MRDEFESSREWKLRKKFLDANVSSLTQDRLICLSKCFINSAMYGCSYPTAVMKEIEMRSCGLLEEYQEEAKEDKKAAAKKSYAVSFVKASDGKSELESDPCQMNLDPGGGNHTLHSPTFVTCKVRLEGKVIGEAEDSNTKAAKSEAARRALEYLGRHCWLLKLKGVDGTSTVSKTELFREIQQRTDDAIGETNLGNRMLRKMGWSGGGVGKDGAGIVEPVAAHGVLGRAGLGLSSSSAPGAGFEERQFRQKVRTALRQYIERGDQEDLRFSPEFSKEERKIIHQEASKLHLRTSSRGKQADRFLTVGHKRSSQQLLQHISECGGETNSHVLLPPGSYQAN
;
A
#
# COMPACT_ATOMS: atom_id res chain seq x y z
N MET A 1 9.22 35.30 28.10
CA MET A 1 9.64 34.04 28.77
C MET A 1 9.27 32.90 27.83
N ARG A 2 10.27 32.22 27.24
CA ARG A 2 10.09 31.07 26.35
C ARG A 2 10.27 29.81 27.18
N ASP A 3 9.41 28.81 26.99
CA ASP A 3 9.55 27.52 27.68
C ASP A 3 10.61 26.66 26.96
N GLU A 4 11.41 25.87 27.69
CA GLU A 4 12.52 25.08 27.11
C GLU A 4 12.06 24.03 26.09
N PHE A 5 10.85 23.50 26.29
CA PHE A 5 10.23 22.48 25.45
C PHE A 5 9.44 23.06 24.27
N GLU A 6 9.40 24.39 24.12
CA GLU A 6 8.61 25.06 23.07
C GLU A 6 9.37 25.11 21.74
N SER A 7 8.77 24.57 20.68
CA SER A 7 9.38 24.58 19.35
C SER A 7 9.55 26.02 18.84
N SER A 8 10.52 26.26 17.95
CA SER A 8 10.77 27.61 17.43
C SER A 8 9.54 28.21 16.73
N ARG A 9 8.67 27.34 16.18
CA ARG A 9 7.43 27.74 15.52
C ARG A 9 6.33 28.10 16.53
N GLU A 10 6.17 27.31 17.58
CA GLU A 10 5.26 27.63 18.71
C GLU A 10 5.65 28.97 19.34
N TRP A 11 6.93 29.15 19.65
CA TRP A 11 7.43 30.36 20.29
C TRP A 11 7.19 31.60 19.42
N LYS A 12 7.41 31.52 18.10
CA LYS A 12 7.17 32.65 17.18
C LYS A 12 5.71 33.08 17.22
N LEU A 13 4.78 32.13 17.17
CA LEU A 13 3.34 32.41 17.20
C LEU A 13 2.89 32.91 18.59
N ARG A 14 3.38 32.29 19.66
CA ARG A 14 3.06 32.69 21.04
C ARG A 14 3.57 34.09 21.35
N LYS A 15 4.77 34.41 20.89
CA LYS A 15 5.37 35.74 21.05
C LYS A 15 4.51 36.82 20.39
N LYS A 16 4.02 36.60 19.15
CA LYS A 16 3.08 37.53 18.50
C LYS A 16 1.83 37.77 19.36
N PHE A 17 1.25 36.71 19.93
CA PHE A 17 0.08 36.82 20.82
C PHE A 17 0.39 37.59 22.12
N LEU A 18 1.56 37.34 22.71
CA LEU A 18 2.03 38.04 23.91
C LEU A 18 2.22 39.53 23.63
N ASP A 19 2.91 39.88 22.55
CA ASP A 19 3.21 41.27 22.18
C ASP A 19 1.93 42.06 21.89
N ALA A 20 0.92 41.44 21.26
CA ALA A 20 -0.37 42.07 20.96
C ALA A 20 -1.24 42.32 22.20
N ASN A 21 -1.07 41.55 23.28
CA ASN A 21 -1.98 41.56 24.42
C ASN A 21 -1.35 42.04 25.73
N VAL A 22 -0.03 42.33 25.76
CA VAL A 22 0.74 42.67 26.95
C VAL A 22 0.21 43.88 27.73
N SER A 23 -0.36 44.87 27.04
CA SER A 23 -0.87 46.10 27.65
C SER A 23 -2.28 45.95 28.23
N SER A 24 -3.00 44.88 27.89
CA SER A 24 -4.43 44.72 28.20
C SER A 24 -4.72 43.63 29.23
N LEU A 25 -3.73 42.80 29.59
CA LEU A 25 -3.90 41.64 30.45
C LEU A 25 -2.87 41.63 31.58
N THR A 26 -3.28 41.12 32.74
CA THR A 26 -2.34 40.80 33.81
C THR A 26 -1.40 39.68 33.39
N GLN A 27 -0.19 39.66 33.95
CA GLN A 27 0.88 38.73 33.55
C GLN A 27 0.42 37.26 33.60
N ASP A 28 -0.24 36.83 34.67
CA ASP A 28 -0.73 35.45 34.81
C ASP A 28 -1.81 35.10 33.79
N ARG A 29 -2.72 36.04 33.52
CA ARG A 29 -3.79 35.85 32.55
C ARG A 29 -3.26 35.80 31.13
N LEU A 30 -2.28 36.65 30.82
CA LEU A 30 -1.59 36.71 29.53
C LEU A 30 -0.84 35.40 29.26
N ILE A 31 -0.09 34.88 30.23
CA ILE A 31 0.63 33.61 30.10
C ILE A 31 -0.37 32.46 29.90
N CYS A 32 -1.41 32.40 30.71
CA CYS A 32 -2.44 31.36 30.61
C CYS A 32 -3.13 31.37 29.25
N LEU A 33 -3.62 32.54 28.79
CA LEU A 33 -4.29 32.67 27.49
C LEU A 33 -3.34 32.39 26.33
N SER A 34 -2.07 32.79 26.40
CA SER A 34 -1.08 32.49 25.36
C SER A 34 -0.86 30.99 25.18
N LYS A 35 -0.85 30.22 26.29
CA LYS A 35 -0.73 28.75 26.25
C LYS A 35 -2.00 28.10 25.71
N CYS A 36 -3.18 28.57 26.16
CA CYS A 36 -4.45 28.08 25.63
C CYS A 36 -4.59 28.36 24.12
N PHE A 37 -4.15 29.53 23.66
CA PHE A 37 -4.12 29.89 22.24
C PHE A 37 -3.24 28.93 21.43
N ILE A 38 -2.00 28.69 21.85
CA ILE A 38 -1.10 27.73 21.16
C ILE A 38 -1.67 26.32 21.16
N ASN A 39 -2.19 25.86 22.30
CA ASN A 39 -2.81 24.55 22.43
C ASN A 39 -4.03 24.41 21.50
N SER A 40 -4.84 25.46 21.39
CA SER A 40 -5.97 25.49 20.47
C SER A 40 -5.53 25.54 19.01
N ALA A 41 -4.56 26.38 18.66
CA ALA A 41 -4.14 26.65 17.29
C ALA A 41 -3.29 25.53 16.67
N MET A 42 -2.33 24.99 17.44
CA MET A 42 -1.34 24.00 16.97
C MET A 42 -1.81 22.57 17.21
N TYR A 43 -2.48 22.33 18.35
CA TYR A 43 -2.80 20.99 18.83
C TYR A 43 -4.30 20.66 18.81
N GLY A 44 -5.15 21.63 18.44
CA GLY A 44 -6.60 21.43 18.32
C GLY A 44 -7.32 21.25 19.66
N CYS A 45 -6.72 21.69 20.77
CA CYS A 45 -7.36 21.60 22.08
C CYS A 45 -8.57 22.55 22.17
N SER A 46 -9.65 22.08 22.81
CA SER A 46 -10.83 22.90 23.08
C SER A 46 -10.94 23.21 24.57
N TYR A 47 -11.34 24.44 24.87
CA TYR A 47 -11.52 24.95 26.23
C TYR A 47 -12.98 25.41 26.41
N PRO A 48 -13.42 25.72 27.64
CA PRO A 48 -14.75 26.28 27.87
C PRO A 48 -15.05 27.45 26.95
N THR A 49 -16.30 27.56 26.49
CA THR A 49 -16.73 28.50 25.43
C THR A 49 -16.34 29.95 25.70
N ALA A 50 -16.36 30.38 26.96
CA ALA A 50 -15.93 31.73 27.37
C ALA A 50 -14.45 32.00 27.05
N VAL A 51 -13.58 31.01 27.29
CA VAL A 51 -12.13 31.10 27.01
C VAL A 51 -11.88 31.06 25.50
N MET A 52 -12.61 30.22 24.77
CA MET A 52 -12.47 30.13 23.31
C MET A 52 -12.83 31.44 22.61
N LYS A 53 -13.94 32.08 23.02
CA LYS A 53 -14.34 33.41 22.51
C LYS A 53 -13.31 34.49 22.83
N GLU A 54 -12.74 34.46 24.05
CA GLU A 54 -11.72 35.42 24.46
C GLU A 54 -10.42 35.23 23.66
N ILE A 55 -10.02 33.99 23.38
CA ILE A 55 -8.87 33.69 22.53
C ILE A 55 -9.11 34.20 21.10
N GLU A 56 -10.26 33.92 20.51
CA GLU A 56 -10.62 34.34 19.16
C GLU A 56 -10.55 35.87 19.04
N MET A 57 -11.23 36.59 19.94
CA MET A 57 -11.25 38.06 19.99
C MET A 57 -9.85 38.67 20.12
N ARG A 58 -9.00 38.09 20.97
CA ARG A 58 -7.66 38.61 21.28
C ARG A 58 -6.58 38.15 20.31
N SER A 59 -6.86 37.12 19.52
CA SER A 59 -5.92 36.57 18.54
C SER A 59 -5.82 37.41 17.26
N CYS A 60 -6.73 38.38 17.03
CA CYS A 60 -6.62 39.43 15.99
C CYS A 60 -6.07 38.94 14.63
N GLY A 61 -6.61 37.85 14.07
CA GLY A 61 -6.18 37.37 12.75
C GLY A 61 -4.88 36.55 12.74
N LEU A 62 -4.19 36.40 13.88
CA LEU A 62 -2.92 35.66 13.98
C LEU A 62 -3.07 34.18 13.62
N LEU A 63 -4.26 33.62 13.81
CA LEU A 63 -4.54 32.22 13.48
C LEU A 63 -4.65 32.03 11.96
N GLU A 64 -5.32 32.96 11.27
CA GLU A 64 -5.49 33.00 9.82
C GLU A 64 -4.14 33.21 9.12
N GLU A 65 -3.32 34.16 9.60
CA GLU A 65 -1.95 34.38 9.10
C GLU A 65 -1.10 33.11 9.23
N TYR A 66 -1.19 32.43 10.37
CA TYR A 66 -0.45 31.19 10.60
C TYR A 66 -0.91 30.07 9.67
N GLN A 67 -2.22 29.94 9.44
CA GLN A 67 -2.76 28.92 8.55
C GLN A 67 -2.34 29.16 7.10
N GLU A 68 -2.26 30.41 6.65
CA GLU A 68 -1.76 30.76 5.32
C GLU A 68 -0.24 30.50 5.20
N GLU A 69 0.59 30.96 6.16
CA GLU A 69 2.03 30.62 6.22
C GLU A 69 2.24 29.09 6.18
N ALA A 70 1.43 28.32 6.92
CA ALA A 70 1.50 26.87 6.94
C ALA A 70 1.10 26.21 5.60
N LYS A 71 0.14 26.80 4.87
CA LYS A 71 -0.25 26.32 3.52
C LYS A 71 0.84 26.62 2.51
N GLU A 72 1.47 27.78 2.58
CA GLU A 72 2.60 28.15 1.72
C GLU A 72 3.81 27.25 1.96
N ASP A 73 4.18 26.99 3.22
CA ASP A 73 5.25 26.06 3.58
C ASP A 73 4.99 24.65 3.05
N LYS A 74 3.75 24.15 3.17
CA LYS A 74 3.35 22.85 2.62
C LYS A 74 3.42 22.83 1.09
N LYS A 75 3.02 23.92 0.43
CA LYS A 75 3.11 24.07 -1.03
C LYS A 75 4.57 24.13 -1.50
N ALA A 76 5.44 24.82 -0.78
CA ALA A 76 6.88 24.88 -1.04
C ALA A 76 7.56 23.52 -0.81
N ALA A 77 7.23 22.82 0.28
CA ALA A 77 7.72 21.47 0.56
C ALA A 77 7.25 20.46 -0.50
N ALA A 78 5.99 20.53 -0.93
CA ALA A 78 5.47 19.72 -2.03
C ALA A 78 6.24 20.00 -3.33
N LYS A 79 6.43 21.28 -3.70
CA LYS A 79 7.19 21.68 -4.90
C LYS A 79 8.65 21.20 -4.86
N LYS A 80 9.27 21.18 -3.68
CA LYS A 80 10.62 20.64 -3.46
C LYS A 80 10.65 19.10 -3.53
N SER A 81 9.60 18.42 -3.09
CA SER A 81 9.47 16.96 -3.21
C SER A 81 9.24 16.47 -4.64
N TYR A 82 8.55 17.27 -5.47
CA TYR A 82 8.37 17.02 -6.90
C TYR A 82 9.56 17.46 -7.75
N ALA A 83 10.49 18.22 -7.18
CA ALA A 83 11.80 18.50 -7.78
C ALA A 83 12.77 17.31 -7.54
N VAL A 84 12.33 16.09 -7.84
CA VAL A 84 13.28 15.01 -8.13
C VAL A 84 13.78 15.28 -9.54
N SER A 85 15.09 15.44 -9.66
CA SER A 85 15.82 15.60 -10.91
C SER A 85 15.39 14.54 -11.91
N PHE A 86 14.59 14.96 -12.89
CA PHE A 86 14.37 14.21 -14.11
C PHE A 86 15.73 14.18 -14.82
N VAL A 87 16.46 13.07 -14.67
CA VAL A 87 17.60 12.80 -15.54
C VAL A 87 16.99 12.67 -16.93
N LYS A 88 17.10 13.73 -17.73
CA LYS A 88 16.90 13.66 -19.18
C LYS A 88 17.72 12.46 -19.65
N ALA A 89 17.05 11.44 -20.17
CA ALA A 89 17.72 10.43 -20.96
C ALA A 89 18.44 11.19 -22.09
N SER A 90 19.74 11.31 -21.94
CA SER A 90 20.65 11.73 -22.99
C SER A 90 20.43 10.81 -24.17
N ASP A 91 20.27 11.42 -25.34
CA ASP A 91 20.16 10.77 -26.65
C ASP A 91 21.28 9.74 -26.84
N GLY A 92 20.99 8.49 -26.52
CA GLY A 92 21.74 7.33 -26.97
C GLY A 92 21.25 6.94 -28.35
N LYS A 93 21.73 7.64 -29.39
CA LYS A 93 21.70 7.11 -30.75
C LYS A 93 22.58 5.86 -30.77
N SER A 94 21.97 4.69 -30.60
CA SER A 94 22.50 3.46 -31.18
C SER A 94 21.92 3.36 -32.58
N GLU A 95 22.75 3.74 -33.56
CA GLU A 95 22.56 3.41 -34.96
C GLU A 95 22.39 1.89 -35.09
N LEU A 96 21.17 1.45 -35.34
CA LEU A 96 20.90 0.22 -36.06
C LEU A 96 20.51 0.68 -37.45
N GLU A 97 21.50 0.76 -38.32
CA GLU A 97 21.32 0.84 -39.77
C GLU A 97 20.36 -0.27 -40.18
N SER A 98 19.14 0.12 -40.52
CA SER A 98 18.31 -0.66 -41.42
C SER A 98 18.80 -0.34 -42.82
N ASP A 99 19.63 -1.22 -43.39
CA ASP A 99 19.88 -1.25 -44.83
C ASP A 99 18.54 -1.41 -45.56
N PRO A 100 18.10 -0.44 -46.36
CA PRO A 100 17.11 -0.72 -47.38
C PRO A 100 17.86 -1.35 -48.57
N CYS A 101 17.60 -2.63 -48.86
CA CYS A 101 18.06 -3.24 -50.10
C CYS A 101 17.53 -2.43 -51.30
N GLN A 102 18.41 -1.62 -51.91
CA GLN A 102 18.18 -1.01 -53.21
C GLN A 102 18.19 -2.10 -54.28
N MET A 103 17.02 -2.41 -54.83
CA MET A 103 16.92 -3.10 -56.12
C MET A 103 17.15 -2.06 -57.20
N ASN A 104 18.35 -2.01 -57.77
CA ASN A 104 18.57 -1.38 -59.06
C ASN A 104 18.02 -2.33 -60.15
N LEU A 105 16.91 -1.94 -60.78
CA LEU A 105 16.42 -2.54 -62.02
C LEU A 105 16.68 -1.54 -63.15
N ASP A 106 17.44 -1.98 -64.15
CA ASP A 106 17.62 -1.29 -65.44
C ASP A 106 16.28 -1.04 -66.15
N PRO A 107 16.14 0.03 -66.95
CA PRO A 107 14.89 0.34 -67.64
C PRO A 107 14.83 -0.42 -68.97
N GLY A 108 14.03 -1.48 -69.02
CA GLY A 108 13.78 -2.25 -70.23
C GLY A 108 12.34 -2.75 -70.32
N GLY A 109 11.49 -1.97 -71.00
CA GLY A 109 10.35 -2.43 -71.81
C GLY A 109 9.31 -3.40 -71.25
N GLY A 110 8.07 -2.91 -71.12
CA GLY A 110 6.88 -3.62 -71.60
C GLY A 110 6.19 -4.63 -70.68
N ASN A 111 4.89 -4.37 -70.48
CA ASN A 111 3.80 -5.30 -70.18
C ASN A 111 3.60 -5.87 -68.75
N HIS A 112 2.44 -5.48 -68.19
CA HIS A 112 1.54 -6.21 -67.28
C HIS A 112 2.13 -7.29 -66.36
N THR A 113 2.14 -7.06 -65.04
CA THR A 113 2.24 -8.15 -64.05
C THR A 113 1.60 -7.78 -62.70
N LEU A 114 0.93 -8.77 -62.10
CA LEU A 114 0.13 -8.73 -60.87
C LEU A 114 0.83 -8.05 -59.68
N HIS A 115 0.06 -7.31 -58.87
CA HIS A 115 0.46 -6.92 -57.51
C HIS A 115 0.81 -8.17 -56.69
N SER A 116 2.08 -8.34 -56.36
CA SER A 116 2.54 -9.33 -55.39
C SER A 116 2.13 -8.89 -53.98
N PRO A 117 1.58 -9.78 -53.13
CA PRO A 117 1.24 -9.42 -51.76
C PRO A 117 2.52 -9.10 -50.97
N THR A 118 2.52 -7.99 -50.24
CA THR A 118 3.59 -7.65 -49.30
C THR A 118 3.48 -8.57 -48.08
N PHE A 119 4.35 -9.57 -48.00
CA PHE A 119 4.45 -10.46 -46.85
C PHE A 119 5.48 -9.91 -45.85
N VAL A 120 5.16 -10.00 -44.55
CA VAL A 120 6.03 -9.61 -43.44
C VAL A 120 6.54 -10.85 -42.73
N THR A 121 7.86 -10.97 -42.64
CA THR A 121 8.54 -12.07 -41.93
C THR A 121 8.87 -11.67 -40.49
N CYS A 122 8.47 -12.49 -39.53
CA CYS A 122 8.81 -12.35 -38.11
C CYS A 122 9.69 -13.52 -37.64
N LYS A 123 10.82 -13.21 -36.98
CA LYS A 123 11.79 -14.18 -36.47
C LYS A 123 11.98 -14.01 -34.96
N VAL A 124 11.79 -15.09 -34.21
CA VAL A 124 12.06 -15.17 -32.76
C VAL A 124 13.43 -15.81 -32.56
N ARG A 125 14.33 -15.09 -31.87
CA ARG A 125 15.70 -15.54 -31.57
C ARG A 125 15.87 -15.77 -30.07
N LEU A 126 16.47 -16.90 -29.70
CA LEU A 126 16.90 -17.21 -28.34
C LEU A 126 18.41 -17.49 -28.38
N GLU A 127 19.20 -16.69 -27.67
CA GLU A 127 20.68 -16.79 -27.64
C GLU A 127 21.33 -16.82 -29.05
N GLY A 128 20.77 -16.07 -30.00
CA GLY A 128 21.26 -16.01 -31.39
C GLY A 128 20.72 -17.12 -32.32
N LYS A 129 20.05 -18.14 -31.79
CA LYS A 129 19.39 -19.18 -32.59
C LYS A 129 17.95 -18.80 -32.92
N VAL A 130 17.56 -18.89 -34.19
CA VAL A 130 16.16 -18.68 -34.61
C VAL A 130 15.35 -19.91 -34.18
N ILE A 131 14.38 -19.70 -33.29
CA ILE A 131 13.52 -20.76 -32.75
C ILE A 131 12.11 -20.75 -33.33
N GLY A 132 11.69 -19.65 -33.95
CA GLY A 132 10.41 -19.54 -34.63
C GLY A 132 10.46 -18.48 -35.72
N GLU A 133 9.97 -18.82 -36.90
CA GLU A 133 9.91 -17.93 -38.06
C GLU A 133 8.55 -18.09 -38.72
N ALA A 134 7.89 -16.98 -39.04
CA ALA A 134 6.61 -16.99 -39.75
C ALA A 134 6.50 -15.78 -40.68
N GLU A 135 5.83 -15.99 -41.80
CA GLU A 135 5.57 -14.96 -42.80
C GLU A 135 4.06 -14.80 -42.95
N ASP A 136 3.59 -13.56 -42.87
CA ASP A 136 2.18 -13.25 -43.09
C ASP A 136 2.04 -11.84 -43.68
N SER A 137 0.99 -11.64 -44.45
CA SER A 137 0.48 -10.33 -44.86
C SER A 137 0.25 -9.35 -43.68
N ASN A 138 -0.07 -9.86 -42.50
CA ASN A 138 -0.34 -9.04 -41.31
C ASN A 138 0.75 -9.21 -40.25
N THR A 139 1.35 -8.09 -39.83
CA THR A 139 2.37 -8.03 -38.77
C THR A 139 1.95 -8.71 -37.45
N LYS A 140 0.68 -8.63 -37.05
CA LYS A 140 0.16 -9.28 -35.83
C LYS A 140 0.04 -10.80 -36.00
N ALA A 141 -0.38 -11.25 -37.18
CA ALA A 141 -0.51 -12.67 -37.50
C ALA A 141 0.88 -13.31 -37.60
N ALA A 142 1.82 -12.67 -38.31
CA ALA A 142 3.22 -13.10 -38.38
C ALA A 142 3.87 -13.23 -36.99
N LYS A 143 3.63 -12.28 -36.08
CA LYS A 143 4.12 -12.36 -34.69
C LYS A 143 3.50 -13.52 -33.90
N SER A 144 2.19 -13.71 -34.05
CA SER A 144 1.46 -14.76 -33.33
C SER A 144 1.90 -16.15 -33.79
N GLU A 145 2.06 -16.34 -35.10
CA GLU A 145 2.49 -17.60 -35.69
C GLU A 145 3.98 -17.88 -35.43
N ALA A 146 4.84 -16.86 -35.49
CA ALA A 146 6.25 -17.01 -35.11
C ALA A 146 6.40 -17.37 -33.62
N ALA A 147 5.58 -16.78 -32.75
CA ALA A 147 5.53 -17.12 -31.32
C ALA A 147 5.01 -18.55 -31.10
N ARG A 148 3.99 -18.98 -31.85
CA ARG A 148 3.46 -20.35 -31.79
C ARG A 148 4.54 -21.37 -32.16
N ARG A 149 5.25 -21.16 -33.27
CA ARG A 149 6.36 -22.02 -33.73
C ARG A 149 7.52 -22.04 -32.73
N ALA A 150 7.87 -20.88 -32.18
CA ALA A 150 8.87 -20.78 -31.12
C ALA A 150 8.48 -21.58 -29.86
N LEU A 151 7.21 -21.52 -29.46
CA LEU A 151 6.70 -22.23 -28.30
C LEU A 151 6.66 -23.75 -28.52
N GLU A 152 6.31 -24.20 -29.73
CA GLU A 152 6.37 -25.63 -30.11
C GLU A 152 7.81 -26.16 -30.07
N TYR A 153 8.77 -25.40 -30.60
CA TYR A 153 10.19 -25.74 -30.54
C TYR A 153 10.69 -25.80 -29.08
N LEU A 154 10.38 -24.77 -28.27
CA LEU A 154 10.74 -24.75 -26.85
C LEU A 154 10.05 -25.87 -26.07
N GLY A 155 8.82 -26.23 -26.42
CA GLY A 155 8.11 -27.35 -25.78
C GLY A 155 8.72 -28.71 -26.07
N ARG A 156 9.43 -28.89 -27.18
CA ARG A 156 10.18 -30.12 -27.50
C ARG A 156 11.56 -30.18 -26.85
N HIS A 157 12.17 -29.03 -26.59
CA HIS A 157 13.57 -28.94 -26.18
C HIS A 157 13.78 -28.43 -24.75
N CYS A 158 12.74 -27.91 -24.09
CA CYS A 158 12.83 -27.32 -22.77
C CYS A 158 11.70 -27.83 -21.85
N TRP A 159 12.00 -27.83 -20.56
CA TRP A 159 10.99 -28.03 -19.53
C TRP A 159 10.07 -26.81 -19.49
N LEU A 160 8.76 -27.06 -19.49
CA LEU A 160 7.77 -25.99 -19.44
C LEU A 160 7.13 -25.92 -18.06
N LEU A 161 7.13 -24.71 -17.49
CA LEU A 161 6.53 -24.45 -16.19
C LEU A 161 5.07 -24.02 -16.39
N LYS A 162 4.11 -24.91 -16.09
CA LYS A 162 2.68 -24.57 -16.17
C LYS A 162 2.18 -24.11 -14.81
N LEU A 163 1.62 -22.91 -14.75
CA LEU A 163 0.97 -22.37 -13.55
C LEU A 163 -0.40 -23.05 -13.35
N LYS A 164 -0.61 -23.72 -12.20
CA LYS A 164 -1.92 -24.20 -11.77
C LYS A 164 -2.71 -23.05 -11.13
N GLY A 165 -4.03 -23.02 -11.35
CA GLY A 165 -4.95 -22.11 -10.66
C GLY A 165 -4.86 -22.35 -9.15
N VAL A 166 -4.67 -21.27 -8.39
CA VAL A 166 -4.33 -21.32 -6.97
C VAL A 166 -5.62 -21.48 -6.15
N ASP A 167 -5.99 -22.72 -5.81
CA ASP A 167 -7.19 -23.01 -5.00
C ASP A 167 -6.87 -23.54 -3.59
N GLY A 168 -5.65 -24.02 -3.32
CA GLY A 168 -5.31 -24.77 -2.09
C GLY A 168 -4.56 -23.99 -0.99
N THR A 169 -4.55 -22.67 -1.04
CA THR A 169 -3.62 -21.85 -0.24
C THR A 169 -4.20 -21.39 1.11
N SER A 170 -3.38 -21.46 2.17
CA SER A 170 -3.64 -20.86 3.49
C SER A 170 -4.14 -19.43 3.37
N THR A 171 -5.40 -19.22 3.74
CA THR A 171 -6.11 -17.95 3.60
C THR A 171 -6.20 -17.24 4.96
N VAL A 172 -5.58 -16.07 5.05
CA VAL A 172 -5.63 -15.18 6.21
C VAL A 172 -6.89 -14.30 6.10
N SER A 173 -7.82 -14.52 7.01
CA SER A 173 -9.01 -13.67 7.19
C SER A 173 -8.70 -12.48 8.10
N LYS A 174 -9.60 -11.49 8.11
CA LYS A 174 -9.50 -10.38 9.08
C LYS A 174 -9.58 -10.90 10.51
N THR A 175 -10.53 -11.79 10.79
CA THR A 175 -10.74 -12.35 12.13
C THR A 175 -9.50 -13.06 12.64
N GLU A 176 -8.80 -13.81 11.80
CA GLU A 176 -7.57 -14.50 12.19
C GLU A 176 -6.40 -13.53 12.44
N LEU A 177 -6.27 -12.49 11.63
CA LEU A 177 -5.25 -11.46 11.81
C LEU A 177 -5.45 -10.65 13.10
N PHE A 178 -6.70 -10.51 13.56
CA PHE A 178 -7.08 -9.75 14.76
C PHE A 178 -7.38 -10.63 16.00
N ARG A 179 -7.33 -11.96 15.89
CA ARG A 179 -7.71 -12.90 16.96
C ARG A 179 -6.99 -12.64 18.28
N GLU A 180 -5.70 -12.30 18.22
CA GLU A 180 -4.89 -11.99 19.41
C GLU A 180 -5.31 -10.68 20.13
N ILE A 181 -5.93 -9.73 19.43
CA ILE A 181 -6.42 -8.49 20.04
C ILE A 181 -7.75 -8.75 20.71
N GLN A 182 -8.64 -9.52 20.08
CA GLN A 182 -9.92 -9.92 20.67
C GLN A 182 -9.69 -10.63 22.00
N GLN A 183 -8.75 -11.60 22.05
CA GLN A 183 -8.41 -12.29 23.29
C GLN A 183 -7.93 -11.35 24.40
N ARG A 184 -7.14 -10.30 24.07
CA ARG A 184 -6.70 -9.31 25.07
C ARG A 184 -7.79 -8.35 25.52
N THR A 185 -8.83 -8.13 24.72
CA THR A 185 -10.00 -7.35 25.13
C THR A 185 -11.01 -8.19 25.91
N ASP A 186 -10.99 -9.51 25.72
CA ASP A 186 -11.82 -10.47 26.46
C ASP A 186 -11.24 -10.76 27.86
N ASP A 187 -9.93 -10.54 28.04
CA ASP A 187 -9.30 -10.59 29.36
C ASP A 187 -9.85 -9.48 30.26
N ALA A 188 -10.63 -9.88 31.28
CA ALA A 188 -11.20 -8.98 32.27
C ALA A 188 -10.14 -8.02 32.84
N ILE A 189 -10.50 -6.74 32.98
CA ILE A 189 -9.60 -5.72 33.53
C ILE A 189 -9.11 -6.20 34.91
N GLY A 190 -7.81 -6.49 35.02
CA GLY A 190 -7.22 -7.01 36.25
C GLY A 190 -7.50 -6.13 37.47
N GLU A 191 -7.59 -6.75 38.66
CA GLU A 191 -7.94 -6.08 39.93
C GLU A 191 -6.98 -4.94 40.30
N THR A 192 -5.78 -4.93 39.73
CA THR A 192 -4.77 -3.89 39.95
C THR A 192 -5.05 -2.62 39.16
N ASN A 193 -5.95 -2.63 38.18
CA ASN A 193 -6.29 -1.45 37.38
C ASN A 193 -7.00 -0.39 38.25
N LEU A 194 -6.64 0.88 38.07
CA LEU A 194 -7.20 2.00 38.84
C LEU A 194 -8.74 2.04 38.77
N GLY A 195 -9.31 1.77 37.59
CA GLY A 195 -10.75 1.76 37.37
C GLY A 195 -11.45 0.63 38.12
N ASN A 196 -10.90 -0.59 38.09
CA ASN A 196 -11.44 -1.72 38.86
C ASN A 196 -11.40 -1.44 40.37
N ARG A 197 -10.30 -0.89 40.88
CA ARG A 197 -10.21 -0.48 42.31
C ARG A 197 -11.22 0.62 42.67
N MET A 198 -11.44 1.58 41.79
CA MET A 198 -12.45 2.62 42.02
C MET A 198 -13.87 2.06 42.03
N LEU A 199 -14.21 1.21 41.05
CA LEU A 199 -15.53 0.57 40.99
C LEU A 199 -15.80 -0.29 42.22
N ARG A 200 -14.82 -1.09 42.67
CA ARG A 200 -14.92 -1.88 43.90
C ARG A 200 -15.11 -1.01 45.14
N LYS A 201 -14.41 0.12 45.23
CA LYS A 201 -14.61 1.10 46.32
C LYS A 201 -15.99 1.75 46.30
N MET A 202 -16.68 1.74 45.17
CA MET A 202 -18.06 2.21 45.03
C MET A 202 -19.09 1.08 45.17
N GLY A 203 -18.69 -0.11 45.62
CA GLY A 203 -19.60 -1.23 45.90
C GLY A 203 -19.83 -2.18 44.72
N TRP A 204 -19.13 -2.04 43.61
CA TRP A 204 -19.21 -3.00 42.51
C TRP A 204 -18.44 -4.28 42.84
N SER A 205 -19.13 -5.42 42.88
CA SER A 205 -18.58 -6.74 43.19
C SER A 205 -18.30 -7.61 41.96
N GLY A 206 -18.51 -7.09 40.75
CA GLY A 206 -18.40 -7.81 39.48
C GLY A 206 -19.73 -7.85 38.71
N GLY A 207 -19.69 -8.23 37.43
CA GLY A 207 -20.85 -8.23 36.53
C GLY A 207 -21.17 -6.86 35.93
N GLY A 208 -22.36 -6.72 35.34
CA GLY A 208 -22.79 -5.49 34.67
C GLY A 208 -23.03 -4.32 35.64
N VAL A 209 -22.61 -3.11 35.29
CA VAL A 209 -22.83 -1.91 36.13
C VAL A 209 -24.26 -1.38 35.94
N GLY A 210 -25.09 -1.41 36.99
CA GLY A 210 -26.48 -0.92 36.97
C GLY A 210 -27.26 -1.27 38.23
N LYS A 211 -28.49 -0.75 38.36
CA LYS A 211 -29.32 -0.81 39.59
C LYS A 211 -29.53 -2.22 40.16
N ASP A 212 -29.40 -3.27 39.35
CA ASP A 212 -29.50 -4.68 39.75
C ASP A 212 -28.53 -5.56 38.95
N GLY A 213 -27.34 -5.04 38.60
CA GLY A 213 -26.42 -5.77 37.73
C GLY A 213 -26.83 -5.80 36.24
N ALA A 214 -27.91 -5.08 35.88
CA ALA A 214 -28.48 -5.00 34.53
C ALA A 214 -27.59 -4.30 33.48
N GLY A 215 -26.37 -3.94 33.84
CA GLY A 215 -25.39 -3.37 32.91
C GLY A 215 -24.81 -4.41 31.96
N ILE A 216 -24.05 -3.94 30.99
CA ILE A 216 -23.34 -4.81 30.05
C ILE A 216 -22.20 -5.50 30.82
N VAL A 217 -22.23 -6.83 30.87
CA VAL A 217 -21.21 -7.66 31.52
C VAL A 217 -20.01 -7.88 30.60
N GLU A 218 -20.27 -8.06 29.31
CA GLU A 218 -19.22 -8.24 28.31
C GLU A 218 -18.61 -6.88 27.92
N PRO A 219 -17.27 -6.79 27.78
CA PRO A 219 -16.65 -5.58 27.27
C PRO A 219 -17.25 -5.24 25.90
N VAL A 220 -17.71 -4.00 25.73
CA VAL A 220 -18.29 -3.53 24.46
C VAL A 220 -17.20 -3.62 23.38
N ALA A 221 -17.28 -4.64 22.53
CA ALA A 221 -16.35 -4.85 21.44
C ALA A 221 -16.46 -3.68 20.45
N ALA A 222 -15.44 -2.81 20.44
CA ALA A 222 -15.31 -1.76 19.45
C ALA A 222 -15.07 -2.43 18.08
N HIS A 223 -16.13 -2.55 17.28
CA HIS A 223 -16.02 -2.96 15.89
C HIS A 223 -15.42 -1.80 15.09
N GLY A 224 -14.09 -1.74 15.06
CA GLY A 224 -13.33 -0.81 14.21
C GLY A 224 -13.51 -1.17 12.75
N VAL A 225 -14.54 -0.60 12.11
CA VAL A 225 -14.64 -0.61 10.65
C VAL A 225 -13.73 0.51 10.14
N LEU A 226 -12.53 0.13 9.71
CA LEU A 226 -11.60 1.00 8.97
C LEU A 226 -12.36 1.75 7.87
N GLY A 227 -12.58 3.05 8.06
CA GLY A 227 -13.24 3.94 7.10
C GLY A 227 -14.64 4.45 7.47
N ARG A 228 -15.26 4.01 8.58
CA ARG A 228 -16.43 4.73 9.12
C ARG A 228 -15.99 5.90 9.98
N ALA A 229 -15.82 7.05 9.34
CA ALA A 229 -15.92 8.33 10.01
C ALA A 229 -17.32 8.44 10.62
N GLY A 230 -17.43 8.40 11.95
CA GLY A 230 -18.68 8.68 12.66
C GLY A 230 -19.20 10.09 12.35
N LEU A 231 -20.47 10.33 12.65
CA LEU A 231 -21.11 11.64 12.50
C LEU A 231 -20.29 12.69 13.30
N GLY A 232 -19.56 13.57 12.60
CA GLY A 232 -18.73 14.63 13.19
C GLY A 232 -17.21 14.46 13.09
N LEU A 233 -16.67 13.43 12.42
CA LEU A 233 -15.22 13.19 12.33
C LEU A 233 -14.71 13.31 10.88
N SER A 234 -14.14 14.46 10.52
CA SER A 234 -13.42 14.60 9.25
C SER A 234 -12.14 13.77 9.28
N SER A 235 -11.93 13.02 8.19
CA SER A 235 -10.95 11.94 8.00
C SER A 235 -9.46 12.34 8.02
N SER A 236 -9.11 13.50 8.59
CA SER A 236 -7.75 14.04 8.50
C SER A 236 -7.09 14.41 9.83
N SER A 237 -7.80 14.34 10.97
CA SER A 237 -7.25 14.90 12.22
C SER A 237 -7.94 14.42 13.50
N ALA A 238 -8.19 13.12 13.64
CA ALA A 238 -8.52 12.52 14.94
C ALA A 238 -7.31 11.73 15.48
N PRO A 239 -6.89 11.93 16.75
CA PRO A 239 -5.79 11.19 17.38
C PRO A 239 -5.97 9.66 17.40
N GLY A 240 -7.19 9.17 17.19
CA GLY A 240 -7.55 7.75 17.12
C GLY A 240 -7.59 7.13 15.72
N ALA A 241 -7.79 7.89 14.65
CA ALA A 241 -7.89 7.32 13.29
C ALA A 241 -6.55 6.73 12.81
N GLY A 242 -5.43 7.34 13.19
CA GLY A 242 -4.11 6.79 12.94
C GLY A 242 -3.72 5.66 13.90
N PHE A 243 -4.48 5.40 14.95
CA PHE A 243 -4.19 4.32 15.90
C PHE A 243 -4.55 2.96 15.30
N GLU A 244 -5.75 2.82 14.74
CA GLU A 244 -6.17 1.58 14.06
C GLU A 244 -5.30 1.26 12.85
N GLU A 245 -4.96 2.26 12.01
CA GLU A 245 -4.07 2.03 10.87
C GLU A 245 -2.66 1.59 11.33
N ARG A 246 -2.12 2.19 12.39
CA ARG A 246 -0.82 1.79 12.95
C ARG A 246 -0.87 0.38 13.53
N GLN A 247 -1.91 0.03 14.27
CA GLN A 247 -2.10 -1.32 14.81
C GLN A 247 -2.25 -2.35 13.68
N PHE A 248 -3.05 -2.03 12.65
CA PHE A 248 -3.21 -2.88 11.48
C PHE A 248 -1.87 -3.10 10.76
N ARG A 249 -1.11 -2.03 10.48
CA ARG A 249 0.24 -2.13 9.90
C ARG A 249 1.16 -3.03 10.72
N GLN A 250 1.14 -2.86 12.04
CA GLN A 250 1.97 -3.67 12.94
C GLN A 250 1.57 -5.15 12.89
N LYS A 251 0.27 -5.45 12.88
CA LYS A 251 -0.23 -6.83 12.78
C LYS A 251 0.09 -7.48 11.44
N VAL A 252 -0.14 -6.77 10.33
CA VAL A 252 0.27 -7.23 9.00
C VAL A 252 1.77 -7.51 8.97
N ARG A 253 2.59 -6.63 9.54
CA ARG A 253 4.05 -6.83 9.60
C ARG A 253 4.43 -8.07 10.41
N THR A 254 3.76 -8.33 11.53
CA THR A 254 4.00 -9.54 12.34
C THR A 254 3.60 -10.80 11.57
N ALA A 255 2.42 -10.82 10.94
CA ALA A 255 1.96 -11.96 10.15
C ALA A 255 2.92 -12.27 8.99
N LEU A 256 3.39 -11.23 8.27
CA LEU A 256 4.34 -11.40 7.17
C LEU A 256 5.72 -11.90 7.65
N ARG A 257 6.16 -11.50 8.85
CA ARG A 257 7.41 -12.03 9.44
C ARG A 257 7.28 -13.49 9.84
N GLN A 258 6.19 -13.85 10.50
CA GLN A 258 5.93 -15.25 10.86
C GLN A 258 5.86 -16.13 9.62
N TYR A 259 5.28 -15.63 8.52
CA TYR A 259 5.30 -16.32 7.23
C TYR A 259 6.72 -16.53 6.70
N ILE A 260 7.59 -15.51 6.80
CA ILE A 260 9.01 -15.65 6.42
C ILE A 260 9.75 -16.65 7.31
N GLU A 261 9.50 -16.63 8.62
CA GLU A 261 10.14 -17.51 9.61
C GLU A 261 9.71 -18.97 9.47
N ARG A 262 8.42 -19.21 9.15
CA ARG A 262 7.91 -20.56 8.85
C ARG A 262 8.55 -21.14 7.59
N GLY A 263 9.04 -20.28 6.69
CA GLY A 263 9.61 -20.72 5.42
C GLY A 263 8.59 -21.42 4.52
N ASP A 264 7.31 -21.06 4.68
CA ASP A 264 6.21 -21.67 3.93
C ASP A 264 6.45 -21.47 2.43
N GLN A 265 6.40 -22.57 1.69
CA GLN A 265 6.75 -22.53 0.27
C GLN A 265 5.62 -21.95 -0.60
N GLU A 266 4.39 -22.00 -0.08
CA GLU A 266 3.19 -21.53 -0.74
C GLU A 266 2.96 -20.04 -0.53
N ASP A 267 2.42 -19.35 -1.53
CA ASP A 267 2.05 -17.94 -1.40
C ASP A 267 1.00 -17.78 -0.27
N LEU A 268 1.07 -16.76 0.57
CA LEU A 268 0.06 -16.43 1.58
C LEU A 268 -1.14 -15.71 0.93
N ARG A 269 -2.36 -16.22 1.10
CA ARG A 269 -3.58 -15.58 0.56
C ARG A 269 -4.26 -14.73 1.62
N PHE A 270 -4.68 -13.53 1.27
CA PHE A 270 -5.51 -12.66 2.11
C PHE A 270 -6.95 -12.67 1.61
N SER A 271 -7.92 -12.82 2.52
CA SER A 271 -9.37 -12.85 2.24
C SER A 271 -9.83 -11.63 1.40
N PRO A 272 -10.83 -11.77 0.52
CA PRO A 272 -11.41 -10.62 -0.19
C PRO A 272 -12.03 -9.57 0.75
N GLU A 273 -12.27 -9.87 2.03
CA GLU A 273 -12.81 -8.95 3.04
C GLU A 273 -11.97 -7.67 3.25
N PHE A 274 -10.70 -7.66 2.82
CA PHE A 274 -9.86 -6.47 2.91
C PHE A 274 -10.31 -5.39 1.92
N SER A 275 -10.43 -4.15 2.40
CA SER A 275 -10.72 -2.97 1.57
C SER A 275 -9.56 -2.65 0.63
N LYS A 276 -9.79 -1.74 -0.32
CA LYS A 276 -8.75 -1.31 -1.27
C LYS A 276 -7.57 -0.65 -0.53
N GLU A 277 -7.88 0.13 0.50
CA GLU A 277 -6.92 0.85 1.33
C GLU A 277 -6.09 -0.13 2.17
N GLU A 278 -6.74 -1.13 2.79
CA GLU A 278 -6.06 -2.18 3.55
C GLU A 278 -5.13 -3.03 2.67
N ARG A 279 -5.58 -3.43 1.47
CA ARG A 279 -4.73 -4.15 0.51
C ARG A 279 -3.52 -3.31 0.10
N LYS A 280 -3.67 -1.99 -0.06
CA LYS A 280 -2.56 -1.08 -0.36
C LYS A 280 -1.55 -1.05 0.79
N ILE A 281 -2.01 -1.06 2.04
CA ILE A 281 -1.14 -1.16 3.21
C ILE A 281 -0.39 -2.50 3.22
N ILE A 282 -1.08 -3.61 2.96
CA ILE A 282 -0.43 -4.94 2.90
C ILE A 282 0.64 -4.97 1.80
N HIS A 283 0.35 -4.43 0.61
CA HIS A 283 1.33 -4.28 -0.46
C HIS A 283 2.56 -3.47 -0.02
N GLN A 284 2.36 -2.35 0.67
CA GLN A 284 3.45 -1.51 1.17
C GLN A 284 4.32 -2.26 2.18
N GLU A 285 3.72 -2.90 3.18
CA GLU A 285 4.47 -3.62 4.22
C GLU A 285 5.17 -4.87 3.67
N ALA A 286 4.54 -5.62 2.77
CA ALA A 286 5.16 -6.75 2.09
C ALA A 286 6.32 -6.34 1.18
N SER A 287 6.21 -5.21 0.49
CA SER A 287 7.30 -4.68 -0.33
C SER A 287 8.53 -4.32 0.51
N LYS A 288 8.33 -3.77 1.72
CA LYS A 288 9.43 -3.48 2.67
C LYS A 288 10.13 -4.75 3.16
N LEU A 289 9.40 -5.86 3.24
CA LEU A 289 9.94 -7.17 3.61
C LEU A 289 10.45 -7.98 2.40
N HIS A 290 10.59 -7.34 1.23
CA HIS A 290 11.03 -7.98 -0.02
C HIS A 290 10.16 -9.16 -0.47
N LEU A 291 8.88 -9.17 -0.12
CA LEU A 291 7.93 -10.16 -0.61
C LEU A 291 7.33 -9.75 -1.96
N ARG A 292 6.97 -10.74 -2.77
CA ARG A 292 6.17 -10.57 -3.99
C ARG A 292 4.72 -10.40 -3.58
N THR A 293 4.01 -9.45 -4.17
CA THR A 293 2.57 -9.29 -3.95
C THR A 293 1.84 -9.21 -5.28
N SER A 294 0.70 -9.88 -5.37
CA SER A 294 -0.14 -9.86 -6.56
C SER A 294 -1.60 -9.87 -6.14
N SER A 295 -2.40 -8.96 -6.66
CA SER A 295 -3.85 -9.06 -6.51
C SER A 295 -4.41 -9.90 -7.65
N ARG A 296 -5.24 -10.89 -7.33
CA ARG A 296 -5.99 -11.68 -8.32
C ARG A 296 -7.50 -11.56 -8.07
N GLY A 297 -8.30 -11.86 -9.09
CA GLY A 297 -9.76 -11.79 -9.02
C GLY A 297 -10.38 -10.48 -9.53
N LYS A 298 -11.70 -10.47 -9.66
CA LYS A 298 -12.50 -9.34 -10.17
C LYS A 298 -13.27 -8.69 -9.02
N GLN A 299 -13.19 -7.37 -8.91
CA GLN A 299 -13.96 -6.52 -7.98
C GLN A 299 -14.14 -7.10 -6.56
N ALA A 300 -15.32 -7.68 -6.26
CA ALA A 300 -15.72 -8.18 -4.95
C ALA A 300 -14.90 -9.41 -4.50
N ASP A 301 -14.56 -10.29 -5.44
CA ASP A 301 -13.76 -11.49 -5.17
C ASP A 301 -12.25 -11.23 -5.33
N ARG A 302 -11.84 -9.96 -5.38
CA ARG A 302 -10.42 -9.63 -5.51
C ARG A 302 -9.71 -9.95 -4.20
N PHE A 303 -8.78 -10.88 -4.25
CA PHE A 303 -7.93 -11.26 -3.12
C PHE A 303 -6.47 -10.90 -3.39
N LEU A 304 -5.71 -10.77 -2.32
CA LEU A 304 -4.28 -10.44 -2.39
C LEU A 304 -3.48 -11.70 -2.06
N THR A 305 -2.49 -12.04 -2.88
CA THR A 305 -1.53 -13.11 -2.63
C THR A 305 -0.15 -12.53 -2.37
N VAL A 306 0.54 -13.03 -1.35
CA VAL A 306 1.89 -12.61 -0.97
C VAL A 306 2.81 -13.81 -1.03
N GLY A 307 3.83 -13.79 -1.88
CA GLY A 307 4.78 -14.89 -2.05
C GLY A 307 6.22 -14.46 -1.80
N HIS A 308 7.13 -15.43 -1.73
CA HIS A 308 8.57 -15.14 -1.72
C HIS A 308 9.05 -14.67 -3.10
N LYS A 309 10.00 -13.73 -3.13
CA LYS A 309 10.74 -13.39 -4.35
C LYS A 309 11.78 -14.47 -4.62
N ARG A 310 11.37 -15.57 -5.26
CA ARG A 310 12.29 -16.63 -5.71
C ARG A 310 12.86 -16.28 -7.08
N SER A 311 14.15 -16.52 -7.28
CA SER A 311 14.75 -16.51 -8.62
C SER A 311 14.21 -17.68 -9.45
N SER A 312 14.28 -17.59 -10.78
CA SER A 312 13.86 -18.68 -11.68
C SER A 312 14.57 -20.00 -11.37
N GLN A 313 15.85 -19.94 -11.00
CA GLN A 313 16.65 -21.09 -10.60
C GLN A 313 16.20 -21.67 -9.24
N GLN A 314 15.96 -20.83 -8.24
CA GLN A 314 15.48 -21.28 -6.92
C GLN A 314 14.08 -21.90 -7.01
N LEU A 315 13.22 -21.35 -7.86
CA LEU A 315 11.90 -21.90 -8.11
C LEU A 315 11.99 -23.28 -8.79
N LEU A 316 12.84 -23.41 -9.81
CA LEU A 316 13.05 -24.67 -10.52
C LEU A 316 13.65 -25.74 -9.59
N GLN A 317 14.65 -25.38 -8.80
CA GLN A 317 15.25 -26.28 -7.81
C GLN A 317 14.21 -26.76 -6.80
N HIS A 318 13.41 -25.84 -6.25
CA HIS A 318 12.35 -26.20 -5.31
C HIS A 318 11.29 -27.13 -5.92
N ILE A 319 10.85 -26.87 -7.15
CA ILE A 319 9.86 -27.74 -7.81
C ILE A 319 10.47 -29.11 -8.15
N SER A 320 11.76 -29.14 -8.49
CA SER A 320 12.51 -30.38 -8.70
C SER A 320 12.67 -31.19 -7.41
N GLU A 321 12.91 -30.53 -6.27
CA GLU A 321 12.99 -31.15 -4.93
C GLU A 321 11.62 -31.69 -4.47
N CYS A 322 10.52 -31.03 -4.87
CA CYS A 322 9.14 -31.48 -4.58
C CYS A 322 8.61 -32.54 -5.57
N GLY A 323 9.46 -33.14 -6.41
CA GLY A 323 9.06 -34.23 -7.31
C GLY A 323 8.34 -33.80 -8.60
N GLY A 324 8.51 -32.55 -9.03
CA GLY A 324 8.03 -32.06 -10.32
C GLY A 324 6.65 -31.40 -10.32
N GLU A 325 5.98 -31.39 -9.17
CA GLU A 325 4.64 -30.81 -9.03
C GLU A 325 4.51 -30.05 -7.69
N THR A 326 4.11 -28.79 -7.78
CA THR A 326 3.70 -27.97 -6.64
C THR A 326 2.26 -27.52 -6.84
N ASN A 327 1.60 -27.09 -5.77
CA ASN A 327 0.22 -26.60 -5.81
C ASN A 327 -0.01 -25.43 -6.77
N SER A 328 1.06 -24.72 -7.17
CA SER A 328 1.01 -23.59 -8.10
C SER A 328 1.75 -23.82 -9.43
N HIS A 329 2.63 -24.81 -9.53
CA HIS A 329 3.45 -25.04 -10.73
C HIS A 329 3.62 -26.54 -11.01
N VAL A 330 3.40 -26.94 -12.25
CA VAL A 330 3.70 -28.27 -12.76
C VAL A 330 4.86 -28.15 -13.75
N LEU A 331 5.89 -28.97 -13.57
CA LEU A 331 6.93 -29.14 -14.57
C LEU A 331 6.44 -30.13 -15.63
N LEU A 332 6.26 -29.62 -16.84
CA LEU A 332 5.94 -30.43 -17.99
C LEU A 332 7.25 -30.88 -18.65
N PRO A 333 7.47 -32.21 -18.81
CA PRO A 333 8.63 -32.72 -19.50
C PRO A 333 8.61 -32.30 -20.98
N PRO A 334 9.79 -32.18 -21.61
CA PRO A 334 9.90 -31.87 -23.04
C PRO A 334 9.05 -32.85 -23.87
N GLY A 335 8.18 -32.32 -24.73
CA GLY A 335 7.28 -33.09 -25.60
C GLY A 335 5.83 -33.25 -25.09
N SER A 336 5.54 -32.86 -23.85
CA SER A 336 4.17 -32.95 -23.28
C SER A 336 3.29 -31.72 -23.51
N TYR A 337 3.84 -30.67 -24.12
CA TYR A 337 3.11 -29.43 -24.40
C TYR A 337 2.28 -29.54 -25.67
N GLN A 338 0.96 -29.58 -25.50
CA GLN A 338 0.00 -29.41 -26.58
C GLN A 338 -0.46 -27.95 -26.62
N ALA A 339 -0.15 -27.26 -27.73
CA ALA A 339 -0.71 -25.94 -27.99
C ALA A 339 -2.19 -26.12 -28.34
N ASN A 340 -3.07 -25.69 -27.43
CA ASN A 340 -4.49 -25.52 -27.73
C ASN A 340 -4.76 -24.17 -28.41
#